data_AF-A0A8J8PI10-F1
#
_entry.id   AF-A0A8J8PI10-F1
#
_cell.length_a   1.000
_cell.length_b   1.000
_cell.length_c   1.000
_cell.angle_alpha   90.00
_cell.angle_beta   90.00
_cell.angle_gamma   90.00
#
_symmetry.space_group_name_H-M   'P 1'
#
loop_
_entity.id
_entity.type
_entity.pdbx_description
1 polymer ?
#
loop_
_entity_poly.entity_id
_entity_poly.type
_entity_poly.pdbx_seq_one_letter_code
_entity_poly.pdbx_strand_id
1 'polypeptide(L)'
;NCTATVNAIDKLPYDDHHIIEDVAITLGKALEEALGDKRGIKRFSHAIVPMDEALILVSIDISSRGMASVNLDLKREEIGGMAIENVFHFFQSFAYNSGITLHIMQLNGFNTHHIIEASFKGLGMTLYDATRIIDNEIRSTKEVL
;
A
#
# COMPACT_ATOMS: atom_id res chain seq x y z
N ASN A 1 6.00 -17.19 5.75
CA ASN A 1 7.03 -16.22 5.35
C ASN A 1 6.70 -15.70 3.98
N CYS A 2 6.37 -14.42 3.87
CA CYS A 2 6.28 -13.75 2.57
C CYS A 2 7.61 -13.03 2.36
N THR A 3 8.33 -13.39 1.32
CA THR A 3 9.58 -12.73 0.92
C THR A 3 9.37 -12.19 -0.48
N ALA A 4 9.67 -10.93 -0.70
CA ALA A 4 9.65 -10.32 -2.02
C ALA A 4 11.04 -9.76 -2.32
N THR A 5 11.48 -9.92 -3.57
CA THR A 5 12.67 -9.28 -4.11
C THR A 5 12.22 -8.48 -5.31
N VAL A 6 12.51 -7.18 -5.31
CA VAL A 6 12.26 -6.30 -6.45
C VAL A 6 13.60 -5.89 -7.03
N ASN A 7 13.79 -6.13 -8.33
CA ASN A 7 14.91 -5.60 -9.09
C ASN A 7 14.37 -4.60 -10.08
N ALA A 8 14.77 -3.34 -9.95
CA ALA A 8 14.35 -2.26 -10.82
C ALA A 8 15.60 -1.56 -11.37
N ILE A 9 15.63 -1.35 -12.70
CA ILE A 9 16.74 -0.68 -13.39
C ILE A 9 16.10 0.42 -14.23
N ASP A 10 16.40 1.66 -13.88
CA ASP A 10 16.07 2.79 -14.73
C ASP A 10 17.07 2.86 -15.89
N LYS A 11 16.58 2.62 -17.11
CA LYS A 11 17.40 2.60 -18.32
C LYS A 11 17.61 3.99 -18.92
N LEU A 12 16.74 4.95 -18.59
CA LEU A 12 16.75 6.30 -19.13
C LEU A 12 16.35 7.28 -18.02
N PRO A 13 17.29 7.62 -17.12
CA PRO A 13 16.99 8.43 -15.96
C PRO A 13 16.71 9.87 -16.37
N TYR A 14 15.46 10.28 -16.22
CA TYR A 14 15.02 11.67 -16.33
C TYR A 14 14.68 12.22 -14.93
N ASP A 15 13.83 11.48 -14.22
CA ASP A 15 13.41 11.71 -12.84
C ASP A 15 13.15 10.37 -12.14
N ASP A 16 12.73 10.42 -10.87
CA ASP A 16 12.41 9.25 -10.06
C ASP A 16 10.98 8.73 -10.27
N HIS A 17 10.15 9.40 -11.07
CA HIS A 17 8.72 9.12 -11.19
C HIS A 17 8.46 7.73 -11.77
N HIS A 18 9.00 7.45 -12.96
CA HIS A 18 8.70 6.21 -13.68
C HIS A 18 9.16 4.97 -12.91
N ILE A 19 10.36 5.02 -12.29
CA ILE A 19 10.88 3.87 -11.57
C ILE A 19 10.03 3.55 -10.32
N ILE A 20 9.52 4.57 -9.64
CA ILE A 20 8.64 4.40 -8.46
C ILE A 20 7.27 3.87 -8.89
N GLU A 21 6.69 4.44 -9.95
CA GLU A 21 5.42 3.99 -10.51
C GLU A 21 5.50 2.53 -10.97
N ASP A 22 6.50 2.18 -11.77
CA ASP A 22 6.65 0.83 -12.33
C ASP A 22 6.89 -0.23 -11.24
N VAL A 23 7.63 0.13 -10.18
CA VAL A 23 7.77 -0.73 -8.99
C VAL A 23 6.43 -0.93 -8.29
N ALA A 24 5.65 0.14 -8.11
CA ALA A 24 4.32 0.05 -7.49
C ALA A 24 3.36 -0.83 -8.32
N ILE A 25 3.35 -0.66 -9.64
CA ILE A 25 2.58 -1.49 -10.58
C ILE A 25 2.97 -2.95 -10.45
N THR A 26 4.28 -3.23 -10.50
CA THR A 26 4.82 -4.60 -10.45
C THR A 26 4.46 -5.29 -9.14
N LEU A 27 4.62 -4.59 -8.00
CA LEU A 27 4.23 -5.10 -6.69
C LEU A 27 2.73 -5.31 -6.58
N GLY A 28 1.93 -4.39 -7.12
CA GLY A 28 0.47 -4.49 -7.12
C GLY A 28 -0.01 -5.73 -7.86
N LYS A 29 0.47 -5.94 -9.09
CA LYS A 29 0.15 -7.12 -9.91
C LYS A 29 0.60 -8.42 -9.26
N ALA A 30 1.81 -8.45 -8.70
CA ALA A 30 2.31 -9.61 -7.99
C ALA A 30 1.43 -9.98 -6.77
N LEU A 31 0.91 -8.97 -6.06
CA LEU A 31 -0.04 -9.19 -4.97
C LEU A 31 -1.38 -9.72 -5.49
N GLU A 32 -1.94 -9.14 -6.55
CA GLU A 32 -3.19 -9.63 -7.18
C GLU A 32 -3.07 -11.10 -7.59
N GLU A 33 -1.98 -11.45 -8.28
CA GLU A 33 -1.69 -12.82 -8.69
C GLU A 33 -1.56 -13.77 -7.49
N ALA A 34 -0.86 -13.34 -6.44
CA ALA A 34 -0.68 -14.14 -5.23
C ALA A 34 -1.96 -14.37 -4.42
N LEU A 35 -2.94 -13.47 -4.53
CA LEU A 35 -4.23 -13.56 -3.83
C LEU A 35 -5.18 -14.60 -4.46
N GLY A 36 -4.98 -14.96 -5.72
CA GLY A 36 -5.79 -15.96 -6.43
C GLY A 36 -7.29 -15.64 -6.37
N ASP A 37 -8.10 -16.62 -5.97
CA ASP A 37 -9.57 -16.48 -5.86
C ASP A 37 -10.03 -15.76 -4.58
N LYS A 38 -9.09 -15.30 -3.73
CA LYS A 38 -9.34 -14.57 -2.47
C LYS A 38 -10.26 -15.33 -1.50
N ARG A 39 -10.38 -16.64 -1.65
CA ARG A 39 -11.21 -17.47 -0.77
C ARG A 39 -10.55 -17.63 0.59
N GLY A 40 -11.35 -17.53 1.64
CA GLY A 40 -10.93 -17.80 3.02
C GLY A 40 -10.13 -16.68 3.68
N ILE A 41 -9.75 -15.62 2.96
CA ILE A 41 -8.99 -14.51 3.53
C ILE A 41 -9.87 -13.66 4.45
N LYS A 42 -9.24 -12.98 5.42
CA LYS A 42 -9.92 -12.01 6.29
C LYS A 42 -10.52 -10.81 5.55
N ARG A 43 -9.97 -10.48 4.38
CA ARG A 43 -10.40 -9.44 3.42
C ARG A 43 -10.18 -8.01 3.91
N PHE A 44 -10.62 -7.70 5.12
CA PHE A 44 -10.53 -6.38 5.72
C PHE A 44 -9.47 -6.34 6.83
N SER A 45 -8.74 -5.24 6.90
CA SER A 45 -7.83 -4.96 8.01
C SER A 45 -7.65 -3.45 8.17
N HIS A 46 -7.32 -3.03 9.38
CA HIS A 46 -6.82 -1.69 9.67
C HIS A 46 -5.71 -1.75 10.72
N ALA A 47 -4.86 -0.73 10.73
CA ALA A 47 -3.81 -0.56 11.73
C ALA A 47 -3.63 0.93 12.02
N ILE A 48 -3.40 1.26 13.29
CA ILE A 48 -2.93 2.58 13.71
C ILE A 48 -1.46 2.41 14.10
N VAL A 49 -0.57 3.05 13.36
CA VAL A 49 0.87 2.82 13.45
C VAL A 49 1.58 4.11 13.82
N PRO A 50 2.29 4.13 14.96
CA PRO A 50 3.16 5.25 15.31
C PRO A 50 4.53 5.12 14.65
N MET A 51 5.19 6.26 14.47
CA MET A 51 6.63 6.36 14.36
C MET A 51 7.07 7.69 14.97
N ASP A 52 7.69 7.61 16.14
CA ASP A 52 7.97 8.76 16.99
C ASP A 52 6.72 9.64 17.16
N GLU A 53 6.71 10.87 16.64
CA GLU A 53 5.58 11.79 16.75
C GLU A 53 4.49 11.58 15.68
N ALA A 54 4.77 10.80 14.63
CA ALA A 54 3.80 10.46 13.60
C ALA A 54 2.85 9.35 14.06
N LEU A 55 1.58 9.48 13.69
CA LEU A 55 0.54 8.48 13.93
C LEU A 55 -0.34 8.35 12.70
N ILE A 56 -0.34 7.18 12.06
CA ILE A 56 -1.01 6.93 10.79
C ILE A 56 -2.05 5.83 10.95
N LEU A 57 -3.26 6.07 10.44
CA LEU A 57 -4.25 5.03 10.20
C LEU A 57 -4.07 4.50 8.78
N VAL A 58 -3.94 3.18 8.64
CA VAL A 58 -4.02 2.49 7.37
C VAL A 58 -5.19 1.51 7.42
N SER A 59 -6.05 1.50 6.40
CA SER A 59 -7.19 0.59 6.30
C SER A 59 -7.29 0.04 4.88
N ILE A 60 -7.54 -1.26 4.74
CA ILE A 60 -7.66 -1.93 3.46
C ILE A 60 -8.90 -2.83 3.35
N ASP A 61 -9.42 -2.95 2.13
CA ASP A 61 -10.37 -3.96 1.68
C ASP A 61 -9.80 -4.64 0.43
N ILE A 62 -9.54 -5.95 0.49
CA ILE A 62 -9.18 -6.76 -0.69
C ILE A 62 -10.44 -7.00 -1.51
N SER A 63 -10.71 -6.06 -2.41
CA SER A 63 -12.06 -5.77 -2.88
C SER A 63 -12.29 -5.97 -4.37
N SER A 64 -11.20 -6.19 -5.12
CA SER A 64 -11.11 -6.10 -6.59
C SER A 64 -11.50 -4.74 -7.16
N ARG A 65 -11.42 -3.70 -6.33
CA ARG A 65 -11.66 -2.31 -6.73
C ARG A 65 -10.44 -1.51 -6.32
N GLY A 66 -9.55 -1.35 -7.29
CA GLY A 66 -8.34 -0.57 -7.15
C GLY A 66 -8.65 0.90 -6.89
N MET A 67 -8.45 1.34 -5.65
CA MET A 67 -8.68 2.73 -5.23
C MET A 67 -7.78 3.06 -4.05
N ALA A 68 -7.19 4.25 -4.06
CA ALA A 68 -6.47 4.79 -2.91
C ALA A 68 -7.02 6.14 -2.48
N SER A 69 -7.17 6.34 -1.18
CA SER A 69 -7.38 7.65 -0.56
C SER A 69 -6.25 7.88 0.43
N VAL A 70 -5.30 8.73 0.03
CA VAL A 70 -4.10 9.04 0.81
C VAL A 70 -4.17 10.49 1.25
N ASN A 71 -4.36 10.71 2.55
CA ASN A 71 -4.44 12.02 3.17
C ASN A 71 -3.29 12.18 4.16
N LEU A 72 -2.21 12.76 3.67
CA LEU A 72 -0.96 13.00 4.40
C LEU A 72 -0.56 14.47 4.19
N ASP A 73 -0.11 15.13 5.24
CA ASP A 73 0.43 16.49 5.19
C ASP A 73 1.97 16.43 5.22
N LEU A 74 2.57 16.29 4.04
CA LEU A 74 4.01 16.16 3.88
C LEU A 74 4.62 17.52 3.52
N LYS A 75 5.53 18.03 4.37
CA LYS A 75 6.07 19.41 4.25
C LYS A 75 7.34 19.55 3.42
N ARG A 76 7.97 18.44 3.03
CA ARG A 76 9.21 18.44 2.24
C ARG A 76 8.88 18.28 0.77
N GLU A 77 9.75 18.79 -0.09
CA GLU A 77 9.69 18.55 -1.54
C GLU A 77 10.31 17.18 -1.89
N GLU A 78 11.37 16.79 -1.18
CA GLU A 78 12.09 15.54 -1.43
C GLU A 78 12.55 14.85 -0.13
N ILE A 79 12.78 13.54 -0.23
CA ILE A 79 13.42 12.72 0.79
C ILE A 79 14.38 11.71 0.16
N GLY A 80 15.67 11.81 0.49
CA GLY A 80 16.68 10.86 -0.01
C GLY A 80 16.81 10.82 -1.54
N GLY A 81 16.52 11.94 -2.23
CA GLY A 81 16.52 12.03 -3.69
C GLY A 81 15.23 11.57 -4.37
N MET A 82 14.20 11.21 -3.59
CA MET A 82 12.84 10.92 -4.08
C MET A 82 11.92 12.12 -3.88
N ALA A 83 11.21 12.53 -4.91
CA ALA A 83 10.17 13.56 -4.84
C ALA A 83 8.97 13.06 -4.01
N ILE A 84 8.44 13.92 -3.14
CA ILE A 84 7.39 13.53 -2.19
C ILE A 84 6.06 13.22 -2.86
N GLU A 85 5.76 13.84 -4.00
CA GLU A 85 4.59 13.49 -4.82
C GLU A 85 4.58 12.01 -5.23
N ASN A 86 5.75 11.41 -5.45
CA ASN A 86 5.87 10.02 -5.87
C ASN A 86 5.46 9.03 -4.77
N VAL A 87 5.41 9.45 -3.50
CA VAL A 87 4.81 8.64 -2.41
C VAL A 87 3.32 8.44 -2.65
N PHE A 88 2.61 9.49 -3.06
CA PHE A 88 1.17 9.41 -3.37
C PHE A 88 0.94 8.57 -4.62
N HIS A 89 1.75 8.77 -5.66
CA HIS A 89 1.70 7.95 -6.87
C HIS A 89 1.96 6.47 -6.56
N PHE A 90 2.94 6.14 -5.71
CA PHE A 90 3.20 4.76 -5.32
C PHE A 90 1.95 4.10 -4.75
N PHE A 91 1.29 4.72 -3.75
CA PHE A 91 0.12 4.12 -3.11
C PHE A 91 -1.08 4.01 -4.06
N GLN A 92 -1.27 5.00 -4.93
CA GLN A 92 -2.32 4.97 -5.96
C GLN A 92 -2.08 3.84 -6.96
N SER A 93 -0.88 3.76 -7.54
CA SER A 93 -0.51 2.74 -8.52
C SER A 93 -0.53 1.34 -7.91
N PHE A 94 -0.01 1.18 -6.68
CA PHE A 94 -0.06 -0.09 -5.96
C PHE A 94 -1.49 -0.55 -5.71
N ALA A 95 -2.36 0.32 -5.16
CA ALA A 95 -3.73 -0.05 -4.85
C ALA A 95 -4.54 -0.35 -6.12
N TYR A 96 -4.35 0.46 -7.17
CA TYR A 96 -4.99 0.25 -8.46
C TYR A 96 -4.65 -1.12 -9.05
N ASN A 97 -3.36 -1.45 -9.11
CA ASN A 97 -2.87 -2.68 -9.75
C ASN A 97 -2.97 -3.93 -8.86
N SER A 98 -3.23 -3.80 -7.56
CA SER A 98 -3.54 -4.95 -6.68
C SER A 98 -5.04 -5.21 -6.53
N GLY A 99 -5.88 -4.32 -7.07
CA GLY A 99 -7.33 -4.42 -6.91
C GLY A 99 -7.81 -4.19 -5.47
N ILE A 100 -7.02 -3.54 -4.62
CA ILE A 100 -7.44 -3.25 -3.23
C ILE A 100 -8.00 -1.84 -3.12
N THR A 101 -8.91 -1.67 -2.17
CA THR A 101 -9.27 -0.35 -1.66
C THR A 101 -8.37 0.00 -0.48
N LEU A 102 -7.61 1.07 -0.57
CA LEU A 102 -6.61 1.52 0.40
C LEU A 102 -6.96 2.91 0.93
N HIS A 103 -6.99 3.06 2.24
CA HIS A 103 -7.04 4.35 2.92
C HIS A 103 -5.81 4.55 3.79
N ILE A 104 -5.18 5.71 3.68
CA ILE A 104 -4.09 6.16 4.54
C ILE A 104 -4.46 7.55 5.05
N MET A 105 -4.48 7.71 6.37
CA MET A 105 -4.85 8.96 7.02
C MET A 105 -3.85 9.30 8.11
N GLN A 106 -3.27 10.50 8.03
CA GLN A 106 -2.47 11.06 9.10
C GLN A 106 -3.37 11.51 10.25
N LEU A 107 -3.18 10.92 11.43
CA LEU A 107 -3.87 11.31 12.66
C LEU A 107 -3.04 12.33 13.46
N ASN A 108 -1.71 12.23 13.41
CA ASN A 108 -0.77 13.14 14.03
C ASN A 108 0.61 13.05 13.37
N GLY A 109 1.49 14.01 13.64
CA GLY A 109 2.89 14.01 13.20
C GLY A 109 3.26 15.21 12.36
N PHE A 110 4.57 15.45 12.23
CA PHE A 110 5.09 16.54 11.40
C PHE A 110 6.36 16.17 10.62
N ASN A 111 7.12 15.15 11.04
CA ASN A 111 8.26 14.70 10.29
C ASN A 111 7.81 13.86 9.09
N THR A 112 8.05 14.38 7.88
CA THR A 112 7.73 13.69 6.61
C THR A 112 8.29 12.27 6.55
N HIS A 113 9.51 12.00 7.02
CA HIS A 113 10.09 10.66 7.02
C HIS A 113 9.27 9.71 7.87
N HIS A 114 8.93 10.12 9.09
CA HIS A 114 8.20 9.31 10.05
C HIS A 114 6.78 9.02 9.56
N ILE A 115 6.12 10.02 8.97
CA ILE A 115 4.78 9.88 8.37
C ILE A 115 4.80 8.84 7.23
N ILE A 116 5.78 8.93 6.32
CA ILE A 116 5.90 8.00 5.20
C ILE A 116 6.18 6.58 5.69
N GLU A 117 7.19 6.41 6.54
CA GLU A 117 7.58 5.08 7.02
C GLU A 117 6.46 4.43 7.86
N ALA A 118 5.76 5.18 8.70
CA ALA A 118 4.58 4.68 9.42
C ALA A 118 3.45 4.25 8.46
N SER A 119 3.26 4.96 7.34
CA SER A 119 2.29 4.59 6.30
C SER A 119 2.65 3.24 5.64
N PHE A 120 3.92 3.05 5.27
CA PHE A 120 4.39 1.77 4.70
C PHE A 120 4.33 0.62 5.71
N LYS A 121 4.70 0.85 6.97
CA LYS A 121 4.53 -0.13 8.06
C LYS A 121 3.07 -0.52 8.22
N GLY A 122 2.16 0.46 8.24
CA GLY A 122 0.72 0.23 8.31
C GLY A 122 0.19 -0.58 7.13
N LEU A 123 0.67 -0.31 5.91
CA LEU A 123 0.32 -1.12 4.74
C LEU A 123 0.80 -2.57 4.90
N GLY A 124 2.05 -2.78 5.31
CA GLY A 124 2.58 -4.13 5.54
C GLY A 124 1.81 -4.92 6.61
N MET A 125 1.49 -4.27 7.74
CA MET A 125 0.72 -4.89 8.83
C MET A 125 -0.71 -5.23 8.40
N THR A 126 -1.37 -4.32 7.67
CA THR A 126 -2.75 -4.56 7.22
C THR A 126 -2.82 -5.62 6.12
N LEU A 127 -1.88 -5.64 5.16
CA LEU A 127 -1.79 -6.71 4.17
C LEU A 127 -1.54 -8.06 4.84
N TYR A 128 -0.64 -8.12 5.83
CA TYR A 128 -0.39 -9.35 6.59
C TYR A 128 -1.67 -9.92 7.22
N ASP A 129 -2.48 -9.07 7.85
CA ASP A 129 -3.70 -9.47 8.55
C ASP A 129 -4.86 -9.77 7.58
N ALA A 130 -5.11 -8.93 6.59
CA ALA A 130 -6.20 -9.10 5.62
C ALA A 130 -6.05 -10.36 4.76
N THR A 131 -4.82 -10.82 4.54
CA THR A 131 -4.51 -12.04 3.76
C THR A 131 -4.51 -13.31 4.58
N ARG A 132 -4.77 -13.25 5.89
CA ARG A 132 -4.86 -14.45 6.73
C ARG A 132 -6.04 -15.31 6.31
N ILE A 133 -5.77 -16.59 6.07
CA ILE A 133 -6.81 -17.60 5.91
C ILE A 133 -7.46 -17.85 7.27
N ILE A 134 -8.76 -17.58 7.36
CA ILE A 134 -9.55 -17.73 8.58
C ILE A 134 -10.75 -18.66 8.40
N ASP A 135 -11.14 -18.97 7.16
CA ASP A 135 -12.14 -19.95 6.79
C ASP A 135 -11.94 -20.40 5.32
N ASN A 136 -12.96 -21.00 4.68
CA ASN A 136 -12.92 -21.43 3.27
C ASN A 136 -13.99 -20.72 2.41
N GLU A 137 -14.56 -19.62 2.90
CA GLU A 137 -15.67 -18.92 2.25
C GLU A 137 -15.17 -17.68 1.49
N ILE A 138 -15.90 -17.30 0.44
CA ILE A 138 -15.68 -15.99 -0.19
C ILE A 138 -16.38 -14.96 0.70
N ARG A 139 -15.61 -14.04 1.29
CA ARG A 139 -16.16 -12.98 2.14
C ARG A 139 -16.75 -11.85 1.31
N SER A 140 -17.80 -12.12 0.53
CA SER A 140 -18.54 -11.16 -0.28
C SER A 140 -20.00 -11.56 -0.37
N THR A 141 -20.92 -10.62 -0.13
CA THR A 141 -22.36 -10.87 -0.33
C THR A 141 -22.75 -11.05 -1.80
N LYS A 142 -21.84 -10.72 -2.73
CA LYS A 142 -22.00 -10.97 -4.17
C LYS A 142 -21.44 -12.32 -4.60
N GLU A 143 -20.87 -13.09 -3.65
CA GLU A 143 -20.19 -14.38 -3.88
C GLU A 143 -18.98 -14.33 -4.82
N VAL A 144 -18.56 -13.12 -5.22
CA VAL A 144 -17.38 -12.86 -6.05
C VAL A 144 -16.56 -11.72 -5.46
N LEU A 145 -15.24 -11.84 -5.61
CA LEU A 145 -14.24 -10.79 -5.36
C LEU A 145 -13.37 -10.62 -6.59
#